data_AF-A0A1Y1KGX7-F1
#
_entry.id   AF-A0A1Y1KGX7-F1
#
_cell.length_a   1.000
_cell.length_b   1.000
_cell.length_c   1.000
_cell.angle_alpha   90.00
_cell.angle_beta   90.00
_cell.angle_gamma   90.00
#
_symmetry.space_group_name_H-M   'P 1'
#
loop_
_entity.id
_entity.type
_entity.pdbx_description
1 polymer ?
#
loop_
_entity_poly.entity_id
_entity_poly.type
_entity_poly.pdbx_seq_one_letter_code
_entity_poly.pdbx_strand_id
1 'polypeptide(L)'
;MDNSSLQNDLRSCFELYGSLKEQVLEKCEQMCNLYNLTAEDLANEWGAYSASNLASAVPTLAALEGMERKEFAKRSEEFASIKPSVQTPTSTKSQSRLDERYLYRGL
;
A
#
# COMPACT_ATOMS: atom_id res chain seq x y z
N MET A 1 -4.76 0.73 22.78
CA MET A 1 -3.98 1.56 21.84
C MET A 1 -4.74 2.83 21.64
N ASP A 2 -4.23 3.90 22.22
CA ASP A 2 -4.89 5.19 22.36
C ASP A 2 -4.78 5.95 21.04
N ASN A 3 -5.90 6.22 20.35
CA ASN A 3 -5.94 6.93 19.06
C ASN A 3 -5.18 8.27 19.09
N SER A 4 -5.09 8.90 20.26
CA SER A 4 -4.37 10.16 20.47
C SER A 4 -2.86 10.09 20.22
N SER A 5 -2.22 8.91 20.33
CA SER A 5 -0.79 8.79 20.03
C SER A 5 -0.53 8.83 18.53
N LEU A 6 -1.27 8.04 17.75
CA LEU A 6 -1.04 7.87 16.33
C LEU A 6 -1.16 9.18 15.53
N GLN A 7 -2.18 9.99 15.86
CA GLN A 7 -2.34 11.31 15.26
C GLN A 7 -1.17 12.25 15.57
N ASN A 8 -0.59 12.16 16.77
CA ASN A 8 0.57 12.95 17.17
C ASN A 8 1.85 12.49 16.46
N ASP A 9 2.02 11.18 16.32
CA ASP A 9 3.12 10.58 15.55
C ASP A 9 3.03 10.99 14.08
N LEU A 10 1.84 10.91 13.46
CA LEU A 10 1.59 11.41 12.11
C LEU A 10 1.96 12.89 11.99
N ARG A 11 1.57 13.72 12.96
CA ARG A 11 1.91 15.14 12.89
C ARG A 11 3.41 15.39 12.93
N SER A 12 4.13 14.61 13.74
CA SER A 12 5.59 14.70 13.87
C SER A 12 6.30 14.24 12.59
N CYS A 13 5.91 13.10 12.02
CA CYS A 13 6.50 12.58 10.79
C CYS A 13 6.26 13.52 9.58
N PHE A 14 5.11 14.19 9.55
CA PHE A 14 4.75 15.09 8.45
C PHE A 14 5.17 16.55 8.66
N GLU A 15 5.79 16.89 9.79
CA GLU A 15 6.24 18.25 10.11
C GLU A 15 7.19 18.81 9.03
N LEU A 16 8.02 17.95 8.44
CA LEU A 16 8.96 18.30 7.37
C LEU A 16 8.28 18.75 6.07
N TYR A 17 7.04 18.33 5.83
CA TYR A 17 6.25 18.72 4.65
C TYR A 17 5.35 19.92 4.94
N GLY A 18 4.94 20.11 6.19
CA GLY A 18 4.16 21.26 6.65
C GLY A 18 3.00 20.89 7.57
N SER A 19 2.24 21.91 7.96
CA SER A 19 1.10 21.73 8.86
C SER A 19 -0.07 21.01 8.18
N LEU A 20 -0.37 19.82 8.67
CA LEU A 20 -1.56 19.06 8.28
C LEU A 20 -2.84 19.71 8.81
N LYS A 21 -3.88 19.69 7.98
CA LYS A 21 -5.26 20.01 8.41
C LYS A 21 -5.86 18.81 9.12
N GLU A 22 -6.79 19.05 10.02
CA GLU A 22 -7.48 18.00 10.81
C GLU A 22 -8.06 16.89 9.92
N GLN A 23 -8.78 17.26 8.86
CA GLN A 23 -9.35 16.28 7.93
C GLN A 23 -8.30 15.40 7.21
N VAL A 24 -7.10 15.95 6.98
CA VAL A 24 -5.99 15.20 6.38
C VAL A 24 -5.42 14.23 7.41
N LEU A 25 -5.29 14.66 8.66
CA LEU A 25 -4.86 13.84 9.78
C LEU A 25 -5.80 12.65 10.01
N GLU A 26 -7.11 12.90 10.01
CA GLU A 26 -8.14 11.86 10.13
C GLU A 26 -8.06 10.84 8.99
N LYS A 27 -7.81 11.29 7.76
CA LYS A 27 -7.63 10.38 6.62
C LYS A 27 -6.35 9.56 6.74
N CYS A 28 -5.24 10.16 7.19
CA CYS A 28 -4.00 9.43 7.46
C CYS A 28 -4.20 8.36 8.53
N GLU A 29 -4.87 8.70 9.64
CA GLU A 29 -5.22 7.75 10.71
C GLU A 29 -6.09 6.61 10.17
N GLN A 30 -7.11 6.92 9.36
CA GLN A 30 -7.94 5.89 8.71
C GLN A 30 -7.09 4.97 7.84
N MET A 31 -6.17 5.48 7.03
CA MET A 31 -5.29 4.67 6.20
C MET A 31 -4.36 3.80 7.05
N CYS A 32 -3.77 4.35 8.12
CA CYS A 32 -2.97 3.59 9.07
C CYS A 32 -3.76 2.42 9.66
N ASN A 33 -5.01 2.66 10.08
CA ASN A 33 -5.87 1.61 10.62
C ASN A 33 -6.32 0.59 9.58
N LEU A 34 -6.69 1.03 8.37
CA LEU A 34 -7.20 0.18 7.28
C LEU A 34 -6.12 -0.76 6.74
N TYR A 35 -4.89 -0.27 6.62
CA TYR A 35 -3.78 -1.01 6.04
C TYR A 35 -2.76 -1.49 7.09
N ASN A 36 -3.07 -1.31 8.38
CA ASN A 36 -2.23 -1.66 9.52
C ASN A 36 -0.80 -1.12 9.39
N LEU A 37 -0.70 0.19 9.12
CA LEU A 37 0.55 0.92 8.94
C LEU A 37 0.86 1.77 10.16
N THR A 38 2.14 1.95 10.43
CA THR A 38 2.59 2.97 11.40
C THR A 38 2.59 4.36 10.77
N ALA A 39 2.68 5.41 11.61
CA ALA A 39 2.82 6.78 11.13
C ALA A 39 4.08 6.96 10.27
N GLU A 40 5.18 6.30 10.65
CA GLU A 40 6.45 6.32 9.92
C GLU A 40 6.33 5.64 8.55
N ASP A 41 5.67 4.46 8.48
CA ASP A 41 5.41 3.77 7.21
C ASP A 41 4.62 4.68 6.26
N LEU A 42 3.53 5.29 6.74
CA LEU A 42 2.72 6.17 5.91
C LEU A 42 3.49 7.41 5.44
N ALA A 43 4.31 8.01 6.31
CA ALA A 43 5.12 9.17 5.98
C ALA A 43 6.24 8.82 4.97
N ASN A 44 6.83 7.63 5.07
CA ASN A 44 7.82 7.13 4.13
C ASN A 44 7.22 6.90 2.74
N GLU A 45 6.07 6.21 2.67
CA GLU A 45 5.34 6.01 1.43
C GLU A 45 4.90 7.35 0.80
N TRP A 46 4.43 8.28 1.64
CA TRP A 46 4.12 9.63 1.19
C TRP A 46 5.35 10.35 0.64
N GLY A 47 6.51 10.24 1.29
CA GLY A 47 7.76 10.84 0.82
C GLY A 47 8.13 10.35 -0.58
N ALA A 48 8.08 9.03 -0.80
CA ALA A 48 8.36 8.43 -2.10
C ALA A 48 7.33 8.85 -3.18
N TYR A 49 6.04 8.81 -2.82
CA TYR A 49 4.95 9.17 -3.73
C TYR A 49 4.98 10.66 -4.11
N SER A 50 5.10 11.54 -3.11
CA SER A 50 5.10 12.98 -3.29
C SER A 50 6.33 13.45 -4.05
N ALA A 51 7.52 12.89 -3.79
CA ALA A 51 8.72 13.19 -4.56
C ALA A 51 8.55 12.84 -6.06
N SER A 52 7.90 11.70 -6.35
CA SER A 52 7.75 11.20 -7.72
C SER A 52 6.58 11.80 -8.49
N ASN A 53 5.49 12.19 -7.81
CA ASN A 53 4.23 12.59 -8.45
C ASN A 53 3.84 14.06 -8.19
N LEU A 54 4.28 14.64 -7.06
CA LEU A 54 3.78 15.92 -6.56
C LEU A 54 4.90 16.92 -6.21
N ALA A 55 6.15 16.63 -6.59
CA ALA A 55 7.33 17.44 -6.26
C ALA A 55 7.44 17.78 -4.76
N SER A 56 7.19 16.80 -3.89
CA SER A 56 7.22 16.93 -2.42
C SER A 56 6.23 17.96 -1.87
N ALA A 57 5.07 18.11 -2.50
CA ALA A 57 3.99 18.97 -2.00
C ALA A 57 3.41 18.48 -0.66
N VAL A 58 2.71 19.40 0.02
CA VAL A 58 2.02 19.15 1.29
C VAL A 58 0.93 18.07 1.12
N PRO A 59 0.76 17.16 2.09
CA PRO A 59 -0.33 16.19 2.06
C PRO A 59 -1.70 16.88 2.04
N THR A 60 -2.50 16.48 1.05
CA THR A 60 -3.89 16.90 0.90
C THR A 60 -4.78 15.68 0.75
N LEU A 61 -6.06 15.79 1.10
CA LEU A 61 -7.03 14.69 0.97
C LEU A 61 -7.00 14.06 -0.42
N ALA A 62 -7.11 14.87 -1.47
CA ALA A 62 -7.11 14.38 -2.85
C ALA A 62 -5.81 13.64 -3.24
N ALA A 63 -4.68 14.07 -2.70
CA ALA A 63 -3.40 13.44 -2.96
C ALA A 63 -3.24 12.11 -2.19
N LEU A 64 -3.72 12.06 -0.94
CA LEU A 64 -3.78 10.83 -0.15
C LEU A 64 -4.70 9.79 -0.80
N GLU A 65 -5.86 10.19 -1.32
CA GLU A 65 -6.75 9.31 -2.10
C GLU A 65 -6.10 8.84 -3.41
N GLY A 66 -5.26 9.69 -4.03
CA GLY A 66 -4.46 9.31 -5.18
C GLY A 66 -3.43 8.23 -4.86
N MET A 67 -2.72 8.40 -3.74
CA MET A 67 -1.74 7.44 -3.23
C MET A 67 -2.41 6.13 -2.80
N GLU A 68 -3.52 6.20 -2.07
CA GLU A 68 -4.33 5.05 -1.64
C GLU A 68 -4.73 4.18 -2.85
N ARG A 69 -5.22 4.80 -3.93
CA ARG A 69 -5.60 4.07 -5.14
C ARG A 69 -4.43 3.54 -5.96
N LYS A 70 -3.23 4.11 -5.84
CA LYS A 70 -2.05 3.65 -6.59
C LYS A 70 -1.27 2.59 -5.83
N GLU A 71 -0.93 2.87 -4.59
CA GLU A 71 -0.06 2.06 -3.75
C GLU A 71 -0.85 0.99 -2.97
N PHE A 72 -2.07 1.31 -2.56
CA PHE A 72 -2.86 0.45 -1.65
C PHE A 72 -4.06 -0.25 -2.30
N ALA A 73 -4.39 0.06 -3.56
CA ALA A 73 -5.48 -0.61 -4.27
C ALA A 73 -5.29 -2.14 -4.31
N LYS A 74 -4.06 -2.64 -4.50
CA LYS A 74 -3.78 -4.08 -4.51
C LYS A 74 -3.79 -4.70 -3.11
N ARG A 75 -3.40 -3.95 -2.07
CA ARG A 75 -3.46 -4.40 -0.67
C ARG A 75 -4.89 -4.59 -0.17
N SER A 76 -5.84 -3.79 -0.68
CA SER A 76 -7.25 -3.96 -0.33
C SER A 76 -7.83 -5.30 -0.79
N GLU A 77 -7.37 -5.86 -1.91
CA GLU A 77 -7.78 -7.19 -2.38
C GLU A 77 -7.19 -8.31 -1.50
N GLU A 78 -5.95 -8.19 -1.02
CA GLU A 78 -5.35 -9.17 -0.11
C GLU A 78 -6.04 -9.19 1.27
N PHE A 79 -6.45 -8.05 1.80
CA PHE A 79 -7.15 -7.98 3.08
C PHE A 79 -8.67 -8.27 2.98
N ALA A 80 -9.32 -7.94 1.85
CA ALA A 80 -10.72 -8.32 1.61
C ALA A 80 -10.89 -9.82 1.28
N SER A 81 -9.81 -10.50 0.90
CA SER A 81 -9.80 -11.94 0.64
C SER A 81 -9.55 -12.80 1.88
N ILE A 82 -9.28 -12.19 3.06
CA ILE A 82 -9.28 -12.90 4.34
C ILE A 82 -10.74 -13.11 4.80
N LYS A 83 -11.51 -13.84 4.00
CA LYS A 83 -12.52 -14.73 4.58
C LYS A 83 -11.74 -15.86 5.27
N PRO A 84 -12.10 -16.29 6.49
CA PRO A 84 -11.50 -17.49 7.07
C PRO A 84 -11.99 -18.70 6.26
N SER A 85 -11.31 -18.98 5.16
CA SER A 85 -11.50 -20.19 4.39
C SER A 85 -10.15 -20.86 4.28
N VAL A 86 -9.97 -21.82 5.18
CA VAL A 86 -8.95 -22.87 5.16
C VAL A 86 -8.64 -23.27 3.73
N GLN A 87 -7.59 -22.70 3.14
CA GLN A 87 -7.05 -23.19 1.87
C GLN A 87 -5.53 -23.18 1.93
N THR A 88 -5.05 -24.41 1.86
CA THR A 88 -3.70 -24.96 1.87
C THR A 88 -2.71 -24.27 0.93
N PRO A 89 -1.40 -24.31 1.25
CA PRO A 89 -0.34 -23.74 0.42
C PRO A 89 -0.02 -24.66 -0.75
N THR A 90 0.27 -24.10 -1.93
CA THR A 90 1.11 -24.62 -3.04
C THR A 90 0.76 -23.85 -4.32
N SER A 91 1.65 -23.50 -5.25
CA SER A 91 3.08 -23.64 -5.40
C SER A 91 3.52 -22.74 -6.56
N THR A 92 4.58 -21.99 -6.33
CA THR A 92 5.66 -21.57 -7.25
C THR A 92 5.57 -22.11 -8.68
N LYS A 93 5.29 -21.21 -9.64
CA LYS A 93 5.45 -21.48 -11.07
C LYS A 93 6.93 -21.32 -11.46
N SER A 94 7.72 -22.36 -11.21
CA SER A 94 9.05 -22.53 -11.80
C SER A 94 8.89 -22.72 -13.32
N GLN A 95 9.41 -21.78 -14.10
CA GLN A 95 9.67 -21.97 -15.52
C GLN A 95 10.77 -23.03 -15.68
N SER A 96 10.42 -24.18 -16.24
CA SER A 96 11.38 -25.08 -16.88
C SER A 96 11.06 -25.12 -18.38
N ARG A 97 11.94 -24.48 -19.15
CA ARG A 97 12.13 -24.73 -20.59
C ARG A 97 12.93 -26.03 -20.79
N LEU A 98 12.71 -26.64 -21.96
CA LEU A 98 13.34 -27.80 -22.63
C LEU A 98 12.43 -29.05 -22.59
N ASP A 99 12.22 -29.83 -23.64
CA ASP A 99 12.25 -29.73 -25.12
C ASP A 99 11.53 -31.00 -25.62
N GLU A 100 11.40 -31.17 -26.94
CA GLU A 100 11.29 -32.48 -27.61
C GLU A 100 9.93 -33.19 -27.66
N ARG A 101 9.08 -32.75 -28.61
CA ARG A 101 8.24 -33.68 -29.40
C ARG A 101 8.10 -33.22 -30.85
N TYR A 102 9.19 -33.37 -31.60
CA TYR A 102 9.08 -33.75 -33.01
C TYR A 102 8.67 -35.22 -33.07
N LEU A 103 7.39 -35.50 -32.90
CA LEU A 103 6.83 -36.83 -33.15
C LEU A 103 5.41 -36.69 -33.71
N TYR A 104 5.30 -36.10 -34.90
CA TYR A 104 4.21 -36.35 -35.84
C TYR A 104 4.64 -35.96 -37.27
N ARG A 105 5.28 -36.90 -37.95
CA ARG A 105 5.20 -37.08 -39.40
C ARG A 105 4.96 -38.59 -39.55
N GLY A 106 3.76 -39.08 -39.81
CA GLY A 106 2.78 -38.57 -40.75
C GLY A 106 2.81 -39.53 -41.93
N LEU A 107 1.81 -40.43 -41.96
CA LEU A 107 1.44 -41.39 -43.01
C LEU A 107 2.36 -42.61 -43.21
#